data_AF-A0A816N235-F1
#
_entry.id   AF-A0A816N235-F1
#
_cell.length_a   1.000
_cell.length_b   1.000
_cell.length_c   1.000
_cell.angle_alpha   90.00
_cell.angle_beta   90.00
_cell.angle_gamma   90.00
#
_symmetry.space_group_name_H-M   'P 1'
#
loop_
_entity.id
_entity.type
_entity.pdbx_description
1 polymer ?
#
loop_
_entity_poly.entity_id
_entity_poly.type
_entity_poly.pdbx_seq_one_letter_code
_entity_poly.pdbx_strand_id
1 'polypeptide(L)'
;MHRDMVEWRGQNPPPGTIMIISDQVNGDFSWDLARLQQRTRYGLFLAYSMKQCNDYLLVYFANCRWEQLLEEEEGGAPPVVVAGGELSSAAMFYCKSCNFNCQSLKKFKNHLSSYKHGMEDAITPPVTKFLFATKSWARSYPASPEHATAKIHVLWDMNDCPIPEGYDARQVRPSIERAFKERGYSGPVSITAYADQKETPVHHLLALSSSGVDFAHTLPWVHYSRMITDFEIWTRDNPAPASVMIISDEVASSKSRSKIICLKLQKFNYNCFLAYSVRPSETPLLVTSAEWLWESLLAVSEIRRHILHKCSESERVVASTGMFCCKLCFCDCKSLDAFNKHLSCKLHTKEEHRMLSHTQSFRRSLRQFKISKYHDRVGCPPKTKRMRKAPRKGFLPRPLRFTRG
;
A
#
# COMPACT_ATOMS: atom_id res chain seq x y z
N MET A 1 -16.92 -15.58 9.19
CA MET A 1 -15.98 -14.61 9.79
C MET A 1 -16.23 -13.18 9.30
N HIS A 2 -15.86 -12.78 8.07
CA HIS A 2 -16.03 -11.37 7.64
C HIS A 2 -17.46 -10.84 7.76
N ARG A 3 -18.46 -11.55 7.20
CA ARG A 3 -19.87 -11.13 7.25
C ARG A 3 -20.33 -10.88 8.69
N ASP A 4 -19.95 -11.76 9.59
CA ASP A 4 -20.34 -11.74 11.00
C ASP A 4 -19.71 -10.56 11.74
N MET A 5 -18.46 -10.27 11.40
CA MET A 5 -17.77 -9.08 11.89
C MET A 5 -18.45 -7.79 11.40
N VAL A 6 -18.90 -7.73 10.14
CA VAL A 6 -19.67 -6.58 9.63
C VAL A 6 -20.97 -6.41 10.40
N GLU A 7 -21.73 -7.49 10.59
CA GLU A 7 -23.00 -7.47 11.30
C GLU A 7 -22.83 -7.09 12.78
N TRP A 8 -21.86 -7.69 13.46
CA TRP A 8 -21.55 -7.38 14.85
C TRP A 8 -21.17 -5.92 15.04
N ARG A 9 -20.31 -5.35 14.17
CA ARG A 9 -19.94 -3.93 14.24
C ARG A 9 -21.11 -2.99 13.99
N GLY A 10 -22.06 -3.39 13.15
CA GLY A 10 -23.30 -2.63 12.93
C GLY A 10 -24.10 -2.42 14.22
N GLN A 11 -23.98 -3.36 15.17
CA GLN A 11 -24.63 -3.31 16.49
C GLN A 11 -23.72 -2.79 17.61
N ASN A 12 -22.40 -2.78 17.39
CA ASN A 12 -21.39 -2.46 18.41
C ASN A 12 -20.46 -1.35 17.90
N PRO A 13 -20.87 -0.06 17.98
CA PRO A 13 -20.03 1.04 17.53
C PRO A 13 -18.78 1.19 18.41
N PRO A 14 -17.69 1.77 17.88
CA PRO A 14 -16.46 2.02 18.64
C PRO A 14 -16.65 3.01 19.81
N PRO A 15 -15.83 2.94 20.87
CA PRO A 15 -14.69 2.03 21.05
C PRO A 15 -15.11 0.59 21.37
N GLY A 16 -14.39 -0.40 20.84
CA GLY A 16 -14.68 -1.82 21.08
C GLY A 16 -13.45 -2.70 20.83
N THR A 17 -13.49 -3.95 21.31
CA THR A 17 -12.37 -4.89 21.17
C THR A 17 -12.80 -6.12 20.37
N ILE A 18 -11.97 -6.54 19.41
CA ILE A 18 -12.17 -7.73 18.58
C ILE A 18 -10.98 -8.66 18.78
N MET A 19 -11.25 -9.87 19.25
CA MET A 19 -10.28 -10.95 19.31
C MET A 19 -10.52 -11.91 18.13
N ILE A 20 -9.48 -12.14 17.34
CA ILE A 20 -9.51 -13.04 16.19
C ILE A 20 -8.65 -14.25 16.52
N ILE A 21 -9.25 -15.44 16.44
CA ILE A 21 -8.55 -16.71 16.61
C ILE A 21 -8.52 -17.38 15.23
N SER A 22 -7.42 -17.21 14.49
CA SER A 22 -7.31 -17.73 13.12
C SER A 22 -5.91 -17.66 12.54
N ASP A 23 -5.55 -18.67 11.76
CA ASP A 23 -4.37 -18.66 10.87
C ASP A 23 -4.66 -18.05 9.48
N GLN A 24 -5.89 -17.59 9.22
CA GLN A 24 -6.36 -17.14 7.91
C GLN A 24 -6.92 -15.72 7.92
N VAL A 25 -6.21 -14.79 8.55
CA VAL A 25 -6.62 -13.37 8.62
C VAL A 25 -6.33 -12.60 7.31
N ASN A 26 -5.54 -13.17 6.40
CA ASN A 26 -5.13 -12.54 5.15
C ASN A 26 -6.27 -12.33 4.13
N GLY A 27 -6.05 -11.42 3.18
CA GLY A 27 -6.99 -11.15 2.08
C GLY A 27 -8.00 -10.07 2.45
N ASP A 28 -9.20 -10.09 1.86
CA ASP A 28 -10.18 -9.00 2.02
C ASP A 28 -10.65 -8.78 3.47
N PHE A 29 -10.46 -9.77 4.34
CA PHE A 29 -10.75 -9.65 5.78
C PHE A 29 -9.78 -8.70 6.49
N SER A 30 -8.46 -8.84 6.30
CA SER A 30 -7.49 -7.91 6.87
C SER A 30 -7.61 -6.51 6.26
N TRP A 31 -8.12 -6.40 5.03
CA TRP A 31 -8.32 -5.14 4.33
C TRP A 31 -9.37 -4.25 4.99
N ASP A 32 -10.55 -4.81 5.26
CA ASP A 32 -11.62 -4.08 5.91
C ASP A 32 -11.22 -3.68 7.34
N LEU A 33 -10.58 -4.60 8.07
CA LEU A 33 -10.03 -4.32 9.41
C LEU A 33 -8.99 -3.20 9.39
N ALA A 34 -8.07 -3.22 8.42
CA ALA A 34 -7.05 -2.18 8.28
C ALA A 34 -7.66 -0.80 7.99
N ARG A 35 -8.77 -0.76 7.24
CA ARG A 35 -9.55 0.46 7.02
C ARG A 35 -10.26 0.93 8.29
N LEU A 36 -10.82 0.02 9.08
CA LEU A 36 -11.43 0.39 10.36
C LEU A 36 -10.44 1.03 11.31
N GLN A 37 -9.24 0.47 11.44
CA GLN A 37 -8.22 0.99 12.34
C GLN A 37 -7.81 2.44 12.02
N GLN A 38 -8.02 2.89 10.77
CA GLN A 38 -7.80 4.27 10.35
C GLN A 38 -8.94 5.23 10.76
N ARG A 39 -10.17 4.77 10.96
CA ARG A 39 -11.34 5.63 11.32
C ARG A 39 -11.74 5.54 12.78
N THR A 40 -11.66 4.34 13.32
CA THR A 40 -12.35 3.98 14.56
C THR A 40 -11.53 2.91 15.25
N ARG A 41 -10.98 3.24 16.42
CA ARG A 41 -10.00 2.39 17.12
C ARG A 41 -10.67 1.16 17.75
N TYR A 42 -11.03 0.17 16.93
CA TYR A 42 -11.24 -1.18 17.46
C TYR A 42 -9.90 -1.73 17.90
N GLY A 43 -9.84 -2.24 19.14
CA GLY A 43 -8.67 -2.95 19.62
C GLY A 43 -8.63 -4.35 19.07
N LEU A 44 -7.59 -4.68 18.31
CA LEU A 44 -7.44 -6.00 17.70
C LEU A 44 -6.48 -6.86 18.53
N PHE A 45 -6.92 -8.06 18.88
CA PHE A 45 -6.09 -9.12 19.45
C PHE A 45 -6.07 -10.31 18.48
N LEU A 46 -4.91 -10.94 18.29
CA LEU A 46 -4.77 -12.10 17.40
C LEU A 46 -4.22 -13.31 18.14
N ALA A 47 -4.96 -14.41 18.09
CA ALA A 47 -4.48 -15.73 18.44
C ALA A 47 -4.28 -16.57 17.17
N TYR A 48 -3.13 -17.20 17.04
CA TYR A 48 -2.79 -18.05 15.89
C TYR A 48 -2.22 -19.39 16.36
N SER A 49 -2.43 -20.46 15.60
CA SER A 49 -1.75 -21.74 15.87
C SER A 49 -0.37 -21.74 15.21
N MET A 50 -0.28 -21.24 13.97
CA MET A 50 0.98 -21.09 13.26
C MET A 50 1.29 -19.60 13.08
N LYS A 51 2.46 -19.16 13.55
CA LYS A 51 2.89 -17.76 13.39
C LYS A 51 2.94 -17.43 11.91
N GLN A 52 1.98 -16.63 11.46
CA GLN A 52 1.96 -16.16 10.08
C GLN A 52 3.14 -15.21 9.87
N CYS A 53 4.08 -15.61 9.02
CA CYS A 53 4.97 -14.65 8.39
C CYS A 53 4.12 -13.85 7.39
N ASN A 54 3.83 -12.58 7.70
CA ASN A 54 3.64 -11.45 6.76
C ASN A 54 2.39 -10.58 6.90
N ASP A 55 1.47 -10.80 7.84
CA ASP A 55 0.31 -9.88 7.96
C ASP A 55 0.62 -8.59 8.73
N TYR A 56 1.60 -7.83 8.23
CA TYR A 56 1.90 -6.47 8.70
C TYR A 56 0.85 -5.44 8.27
N LEU A 57 -0.37 -5.83 7.86
CA LEU A 57 -1.40 -4.88 7.44
C LEU A 57 -2.18 -4.33 8.65
N LEU A 58 -2.27 -5.14 9.70
CA LEU A 58 -3.04 -4.88 10.91
C LEU A 58 -2.13 -4.57 12.08
N VAL A 59 -2.55 -3.61 12.91
CA VAL A 59 -1.88 -3.28 14.17
C VAL A 59 -2.60 -3.99 15.31
N TYR A 60 -1.97 -4.97 15.93
CA TYR A 60 -2.55 -5.70 17.06
C TYR A 60 -2.08 -5.09 18.39
N PHE A 61 -2.97 -5.00 19.38
CA PHE A 61 -2.59 -4.64 20.75
C PHE A 61 -1.73 -5.73 21.38
N ALA A 62 -2.11 -6.98 21.15
CA ALA A 62 -1.30 -8.14 21.45
C ALA A 62 -1.60 -9.25 20.45
N ASN A 63 -0.62 -10.12 20.23
CA ASN A 63 -0.82 -11.38 19.57
C ASN A 63 -0.11 -12.50 20.33
N CYS A 64 -0.69 -13.68 20.30
CA CYS A 64 -0.19 -14.83 21.03
C CYS A 64 -0.41 -16.11 20.22
N ARG A 65 0.32 -17.15 20.61
CA ARG A 65 -0.04 -18.49 20.19
C ARG A 65 -1.36 -18.87 20.83
N TRP A 66 -2.25 -19.49 20.08
CA TRP A 66 -3.54 -19.95 20.58
C TRP A 66 -3.36 -20.85 21.81
N GLU A 67 -2.32 -21.68 21.82
CA GLU A 67 -1.98 -22.55 22.94
C GLU A 67 -1.73 -21.77 24.24
N GLN A 68 -1.16 -20.57 24.17
CA GLN A 68 -0.87 -19.72 25.34
C GLN A 68 -2.13 -19.13 25.98
N LEU A 69 -3.26 -19.09 25.26
CA LEU A 69 -4.54 -18.67 25.84
C LEU A 69 -5.23 -19.77 26.63
N LEU A 70 -4.77 -21.01 26.43
CA LEU A 70 -5.30 -22.20 27.07
C LEU A 70 -4.42 -22.64 28.25
N GLU A 71 -3.25 -22.01 28.42
CA GLU A 71 -2.39 -22.20 29.59
C GLU A 71 -3.04 -21.49 30.78
N GLU A 72 -3.41 -22.26 31.81
CA GLU A 72 -3.92 -21.71 33.07
C GLU A 72 -2.82 -21.00 33.84
N GLU A 73 -3.12 -19.84 34.45
CA GLU A 73 -2.19 -19.24 35.43
C GLU A 73 -1.84 -20.30 36.47
N GLU A 74 -0.53 -20.47 36.75
CA GLU A 74 -0.02 -21.42 37.74
C GLU A 74 -0.72 -21.19 39.10
N GLY A 75 -1.78 -21.97 39.36
CA GLY A 75 -2.63 -21.84 40.55
C GLY A 75 -4.13 -22.11 40.33
N GLY A 76 -4.62 -22.11 39.08
CA GLY A 76 -6.00 -22.53 38.77
C GLY A 76 -6.11 -24.06 38.72
N ALA A 77 -7.10 -24.63 39.42
CA ALA A 77 -7.41 -26.05 39.27
C ALA A 77 -7.93 -26.33 37.85
N PRO A 78 -7.45 -27.38 37.15
CA PRO A 78 -7.87 -27.65 35.79
C PRO A 78 -9.37 -27.89 35.71
N PRO A 79 -10.09 -27.39 34.69
CA PRO A 79 -11.49 -27.69 34.51
C PRO A 79 -11.62 -29.20 34.38
N VAL A 80 -12.47 -29.78 35.23
CA VAL A 80 -12.78 -31.21 35.22
C VAL A 80 -13.32 -31.57 33.84
N VAL A 81 -12.44 -32.07 32.97
CA VAL A 81 -12.84 -32.67 31.70
C VAL A 81 -13.43 -34.03 32.05
N VAL A 82 -14.75 -34.07 32.23
CA VAL A 82 -15.47 -35.33 32.38
C VAL A 82 -15.26 -36.11 31.08
N ALA A 83 -14.42 -37.15 31.15
CA ALA A 83 -14.25 -38.14 30.11
C ALA A 83 -15.54 -38.98 30.02
N GLY A 84 -16.56 -38.41 29.40
CA GLY A 84 -17.89 -39.01 29.36
C GLY A 84 -18.89 -38.15 28.61
N GLY A 85 -18.80 -38.17 27.28
CA GLY A 85 -19.95 -38.22 26.36
C GLY A 85 -21.01 -37.12 26.32
N GLU A 86 -21.08 -36.20 27.28
CA GLU A 86 -22.08 -35.14 27.32
C GLU A 86 -21.36 -33.80 27.48
N LEU A 87 -21.08 -33.15 26.34
CA LEU A 87 -20.84 -31.71 26.33
C LEU A 87 -22.02 -31.05 27.04
N SER A 88 -21.72 -30.16 27.98
CA SER A 88 -22.70 -29.31 28.67
C SER A 88 -23.80 -28.85 27.71
N SER A 89 -25.06 -29.04 28.11
CA SER A 89 -26.27 -28.78 27.32
C SER A 89 -26.43 -27.34 26.80
N ALA A 90 -25.47 -26.47 27.12
CA ALA A 90 -25.41 -25.08 26.70
C ALA A 90 -24.76 -24.85 25.31
N ALA A 91 -23.96 -25.77 24.78
CA ALA A 91 -23.21 -25.53 23.55
C ALA A 91 -24.03 -25.81 22.27
N MET A 92 -24.26 -24.78 21.45
CA MET A 92 -24.89 -24.90 20.13
C MET A 92 -23.84 -24.98 19.03
N PHE A 93 -23.94 -25.98 18.16
CA PHE A 93 -23.19 -26.06 16.91
C PHE A 93 -23.97 -25.38 15.79
N TYR A 94 -23.28 -24.58 14.96
CA TYR A 94 -23.90 -23.80 13.89
C TYR A 94 -23.12 -23.96 12.57
N CYS A 95 -23.81 -24.27 11.49
CA CYS A 95 -23.28 -24.27 10.12
C CYS A 95 -23.91 -23.13 9.33
N LYS A 96 -23.07 -22.18 8.90
CA LYS A 96 -23.50 -21.00 8.15
C LYS A 96 -23.90 -21.31 6.72
N SER A 97 -23.14 -22.14 6.02
CA SER A 97 -23.42 -22.49 4.63
C SER A 97 -24.84 -23.02 4.47
N CYS A 98 -25.28 -23.87 5.41
CA CYS A 98 -26.59 -24.51 5.36
C CYS A 98 -27.63 -23.91 6.31
N ASN A 99 -27.32 -22.81 7.02
CA ASN A 99 -28.12 -22.24 8.11
C ASN A 99 -28.66 -23.31 9.09
N PHE A 100 -27.82 -24.28 9.45
CA PHE A 100 -28.17 -25.43 10.28
C PHE A 100 -27.65 -25.24 11.70
N ASN A 101 -28.43 -25.61 12.72
CA ASN A 101 -27.99 -25.58 14.10
C ASN A 101 -28.39 -26.87 14.85
N CYS A 102 -27.57 -27.28 15.81
CA CYS A 102 -27.90 -28.43 16.66
C CYS A 102 -27.08 -28.43 17.96
N GLN A 103 -27.57 -29.09 18.99
CA GLN A 103 -26.86 -29.27 20.28
C GLN A 103 -25.97 -30.52 20.31
N SER A 104 -26.08 -31.40 19.31
CA SER A 104 -25.36 -32.68 19.29
C SER A 104 -24.16 -32.61 18.36
N LEU A 105 -22.95 -32.81 18.92
CA LEU A 105 -21.71 -32.92 18.14
C LEU A 105 -21.80 -34.02 17.07
N LYS A 106 -22.43 -35.15 17.39
CA LYS A 106 -22.63 -36.27 16.45
C LYS A 106 -23.51 -35.85 15.27
N LYS A 107 -24.64 -35.17 15.53
CA LYS A 107 -25.50 -34.64 14.47
C LYS A 107 -24.76 -33.60 13.62
N PHE A 108 -23.94 -32.75 14.24
CA PHE A 108 -23.16 -31.74 13.53
C PHE A 108 -22.10 -32.36 12.60
N LYS A 109 -21.32 -33.33 13.10
CA LYS A 109 -20.34 -34.04 12.26
C LYS A 109 -21.00 -34.74 11.08
N ASN A 110 -22.13 -35.41 11.30
CA ASN A 110 -22.90 -36.04 10.23
C ASN A 110 -23.41 -35.02 9.20
N HIS A 111 -23.81 -33.82 9.64
CA HIS A 111 -24.18 -32.73 8.76
C HIS A 111 -23.00 -32.27 7.88
N LEU A 112 -21.81 -32.05 8.46
CA LEU A 112 -20.62 -31.62 7.72
C LEU A 112 -20.16 -32.65 6.68
N SER A 113 -20.33 -33.94 6.97
CA SER A 113 -20.04 -35.03 6.01
C SER A 113 -21.15 -35.27 4.98
N SER A 114 -22.26 -34.51 5.02
CA SER A 114 -23.37 -34.71 4.12
C SER A 114 -23.11 -34.14 2.72
N TYR A 115 -23.63 -34.82 1.69
CA TYR A 115 -23.57 -34.33 0.31
C TYR A 115 -24.15 -32.93 0.15
N LYS A 116 -25.24 -32.62 0.87
CA LYS A 116 -25.87 -31.29 0.87
C LYS A 116 -24.91 -30.19 1.35
N HIS A 117 -24.10 -30.47 2.36
CA HIS A 117 -23.10 -29.52 2.84
C HIS A 117 -21.99 -29.30 1.81
N GLY A 118 -21.43 -30.38 1.27
CA GLY A 118 -20.38 -30.28 0.24
C GLY A 118 -20.83 -29.58 -1.05
N MET A 119 -22.10 -29.72 -1.43
CA MET A 119 -22.68 -29.03 -2.58
C MET A 119 -22.91 -27.54 -2.31
N GLU A 120 -23.42 -27.17 -1.12
CA GLU A 120 -23.66 -25.77 -0.74
C GLU A 120 -22.35 -24.96 -0.66
N ASP A 121 -21.29 -25.57 -0.11
CA ASP A 121 -19.95 -24.99 -0.05
C ASP A 121 -19.35 -24.74 -1.45
N ALA A 122 -19.71 -25.56 -2.45
CA ALA A 122 -19.26 -25.39 -3.83
C ALA A 122 -20.03 -24.30 -4.60
N ILE A 123 -21.32 -24.12 -4.30
CA ILE A 123 -22.22 -23.16 -4.98
C ILE A 123 -22.03 -21.73 -4.47
N THR A 124 -21.65 -21.56 -3.20
CA THR A 124 -21.46 -20.24 -2.58
C THR A 124 -19.99 -19.93 -2.27
N PRO A 125 -19.12 -19.74 -3.29
CA PRO A 125 -17.77 -19.27 -3.01
C PRO A 125 -17.86 -17.88 -2.33
N PRO A 126 -17.16 -17.67 -1.19
CA PRO A 126 -17.35 -16.50 -0.33
C PRO A 126 -16.96 -15.14 -0.96
N VAL A 127 -16.39 -15.16 -2.17
CA VAL A 127 -15.69 -14.04 -2.81
C VAL A 127 -16.66 -13.02 -3.44
N THR A 128 -17.82 -13.46 -3.93
CA THR A 128 -18.60 -12.65 -4.90
C THR A 128 -19.41 -11.51 -4.28
N LYS A 129 -19.76 -11.58 -2.99
CA LYS A 129 -20.60 -10.56 -2.32
C LYS A 129 -19.83 -9.32 -1.82
N PHE A 130 -18.51 -9.39 -1.74
CA PHE A 130 -17.66 -8.29 -1.26
C PHE A 130 -17.46 -7.18 -2.32
N LEU A 131 -17.52 -7.55 -3.59
CA LEU A 131 -17.15 -6.71 -4.72
C LEU A 131 -18.11 -5.53 -4.99
N PHE A 132 -19.33 -5.56 -4.41
CA PHE A 132 -20.36 -4.56 -4.70
C PHE A 132 -20.43 -3.43 -3.66
N ALA A 133 -20.19 -3.71 -2.37
CA ALA A 133 -20.17 -2.68 -1.32
C ALA A 133 -18.98 -1.71 -1.44
N THR A 134 -17.93 -2.15 -2.13
CA THR A 134 -16.67 -1.44 -2.37
C THR A 134 -16.70 -0.55 -3.61
N LYS A 135 -17.77 -0.52 -4.42
CA LYS A 135 -17.84 0.34 -5.63
C LYS A 135 -18.27 1.78 -5.37
N SER A 136 -18.96 2.06 -4.26
CA SER A 136 -19.48 3.40 -3.92
C SER A 136 -18.72 4.08 -2.77
N TRP A 137 -17.44 3.75 -2.60
CA TRP A 137 -16.60 4.13 -1.45
C TRP A 137 -16.14 5.60 -1.41
N ALA A 138 -16.36 6.37 -2.48
CA ALA A 138 -16.04 7.79 -2.49
C ALA A 138 -16.94 8.51 -1.48
N ARG A 139 -16.37 8.85 -0.34
CA ARG A 139 -17.02 9.69 0.67
C ARG A 139 -16.16 10.92 0.85
N SER A 140 -16.79 12.07 0.70
CA SER A 140 -16.18 13.34 1.07
C SER A 140 -16.72 13.75 2.42
N TYR A 141 -15.82 13.84 3.39
CA TYR A 141 -16.13 14.30 4.73
C TYR A 141 -15.61 15.73 4.93
N PRO A 142 -16.37 16.60 5.60
CA PRO A 142 -15.86 17.89 6.02
C PRO A 142 -14.77 17.70 7.08
N ALA A 143 -13.88 18.67 7.20
CA ALA A 143 -12.85 18.67 8.23
C ALA A 143 -13.45 18.60 9.64
N SER A 144 -12.89 17.75 10.49
CA SER A 144 -13.13 17.85 11.94
C SER A 144 -12.45 19.10 12.50
N PRO A 145 -12.93 19.69 13.61
CA PRO A 145 -12.36 20.91 14.18
C PRO A 145 -10.85 20.82 14.47
N GLU A 146 -10.40 19.65 14.94
CA GLU A 146 -8.98 19.33 15.20
C GLU A 146 -8.09 19.36 13.95
N HIS A 147 -8.63 18.99 12.78
CA HIS A 147 -7.88 18.90 11.53
C HIS A 147 -8.09 20.11 10.60
N ALA A 148 -9.09 20.96 10.86
CA ALA A 148 -9.44 22.09 10.01
C ALA A 148 -8.26 23.04 9.76
N THR A 149 -7.47 23.35 10.80
CA THR A 149 -6.30 24.24 10.71
C THR A 149 -4.96 23.49 10.73
N ALA A 150 -5.00 22.16 10.70
CA ALA A 150 -3.81 21.33 10.80
C ALA A 150 -2.96 21.37 9.52
N LYS A 151 -1.64 21.14 9.65
CA LYS A 151 -0.73 21.12 8.49
C LYS A 151 -1.12 20.03 7.49
N ILE A 152 -1.00 20.34 6.21
CA ILE A 152 -1.24 19.40 5.12
C ILE A 152 0.04 19.25 4.30
N HIS A 153 0.48 18.01 4.09
CA HIS A 153 1.57 17.69 3.18
C HIS A 153 1.07 16.95 1.96
N VAL A 154 1.44 17.41 0.78
CA VAL A 154 1.04 16.85 -0.51
C VAL A 154 2.24 16.19 -1.15
N LEU A 155 2.14 14.88 -1.37
CA LEU A 155 3.12 14.05 -2.06
C LEU A 155 2.59 13.82 -3.48
N TRP A 156 3.20 14.48 -4.47
CA TRP A 156 2.70 14.47 -5.84
C TRP A 156 3.63 13.71 -6.77
N ASP A 157 3.16 12.59 -7.32
CA ASP A 157 3.82 11.91 -8.42
C ASP A 157 3.43 12.56 -9.77
N MET A 158 4.37 13.27 -10.38
CA MET A 158 4.13 13.95 -11.66
C MET A 158 4.08 12.99 -12.84
N ASN A 159 4.56 11.75 -12.70
CA ASN A 159 4.50 10.77 -13.78
C ASN A 159 3.10 10.18 -13.89
N ASP A 160 2.48 9.86 -12.76
CA ASP A 160 1.08 9.37 -12.70
C ASP A 160 0.10 10.51 -12.99
N CYS A 161 0.34 11.71 -12.46
CA CYS A 161 -0.54 12.87 -12.59
C CYS A 161 0.23 14.07 -13.17
N PRO A 162 0.56 14.05 -14.48
CA PRO A 162 1.28 15.14 -15.12
C PRO A 162 0.44 16.40 -15.24
N ILE A 163 1.10 17.54 -15.46
CA ILE A 163 0.40 18.79 -15.77
C ILE A 163 -0.28 18.65 -17.14
N PRO A 164 -1.60 18.86 -17.25
CA PRO A 164 -2.29 18.77 -18.52
C PRO A 164 -1.77 19.79 -19.53
N GLU A 165 -1.85 19.44 -20.83
CA GLU A 165 -1.46 20.33 -21.90
C GLU A 165 -2.26 21.65 -21.85
N GLY A 166 -1.56 22.78 -22.01
CA GLY A 166 -2.18 24.11 -21.96
C GLY A 166 -2.55 24.61 -20.55
N TYR A 167 -2.40 23.79 -19.51
CA TYR A 167 -2.70 24.20 -18.13
C TYR A 167 -1.56 25.04 -17.54
N ASP A 168 -1.87 26.21 -16.96
CA ASP A 168 -0.87 27.03 -16.27
C ASP A 168 -0.43 26.33 -14.98
N ALA A 169 0.79 25.79 -14.98
CA ALA A 169 1.41 25.11 -13.86
C ALA A 169 1.41 25.93 -12.54
N ARG A 170 1.41 27.27 -12.60
CA ARG A 170 1.28 28.14 -11.40
C ARG A 170 -0.05 27.93 -10.65
N GLN A 171 -1.05 27.35 -11.31
CA GLN A 171 -2.39 27.14 -10.79
C GLN A 171 -2.54 25.79 -10.07
N VAL A 172 -1.54 24.91 -10.09
CA VAL A 172 -1.60 23.61 -9.38
C VAL A 172 -1.80 23.82 -7.89
N ARG A 173 -0.92 24.58 -7.22
CA ARG A 173 -1.04 24.84 -5.78
C ARG A 173 -2.36 25.54 -5.40
N PRO A 174 -2.76 26.66 -6.04
CA PRO A 174 -4.05 27.29 -5.76
C PRO A 174 -5.25 26.35 -5.91
N SER A 175 -5.22 25.44 -6.88
CA SER A 175 -6.31 24.48 -7.11
C SER A 175 -6.40 23.45 -5.98
N ILE A 176 -5.26 22.93 -5.54
CA ILE A 176 -5.17 22.01 -4.40
C ILE A 176 -5.63 22.68 -3.10
N GLU A 177 -5.11 23.87 -2.80
CA GLU A 177 -5.49 24.63 -1.60
C GLU A 177 -6.98 24.98 -1.57
N ARG A 178 -7.54 25.33 -2.74
CA ARG A 178 -8.98 25.58 -2.86
C ARG A 178 -9.80 24.32 -2.61
N ALA A 179 -9.40 23.18 -3.17
CA ALA A 179 -10.09 21.92 -2.96
C ALA A 179 -10.12 21.53 -1.47
N PHE A 180 -9.04 21.80 -0.72
CA PHE A 180 -9.03 21.65 0.73
C PHE A 180 -9.98 22.62 1.43
N LYS A 181 -9.97 23.90 1.04
CA LYS A 181 -10.84 24.91 1.63
C LYS A 181 -12.32 24.62 1.44
N GLU A 182 -12.72 24.12 0.27
CA GLU A 182 -14.10 23.69 -0.02
C GLU A 182 -14.55 22.52 0.88
N ARG A 183 -13.60 21.79 1.48
CA ARG A 183 -13.86 20.72 2.47
C ARG A 183 -13.67 21.17 3.92
N GLY A 184 -13.44 22.45 4.17
CA GLY A 184 -13.27 23.01 5.52
C GLY A 184 -11.84 22.93 6.07
N TYR A 185 -10.85 22.61 5.22
CA TYR A 185 -9.45 22.63 5.62
C TYR A 185 -8.78 23.96 5.21
N SER A 186 -8.24 24.68 6.17
CA SER A 186 -7.58 25.97 6.00
C SER A 186 -6.16 26.02 6.58
N GLY A 187 -5.61 24.86 6.97
CA GLY A 187 -4.23 24.76 7.44
C GLY A 187 -3.19 24.98 6.35
N PRO A 188 -1.91 25.18 6.72
CA PRO A 188 -0.84 25.43 5.76
C PRO A 188 -0.55 24.19 4.91
N VAL A 189 -0.39 24.41 3.61
CA VAL A 189 -0.15 23.36 2.62
C VAL A 189 1.29 23.41 2.11
N SER A 190 1.97 22.28 2.23
CA SER A 190 3.29 22.03 1.62
C SER A 190 3.16 21.00 0.52
N ILE A 191 3.82 21.20 -0.62
CA ILE A 191 3.69 20.33 -1.79
C ILE A 191 5.08 19.94 -2.26
N THR A 192 5.33 18.63 -2.37
CA THR A 192 6.55 18.08 -2.97
C THR A 192 6.19 17.28 -4.22
N ALA A 193 6.76 17.70 -5.35
CA ALA A 193 6.56 17.09 -6.66
C ALA A 193 7.72 16.13 -6.98
N TYR A 194 7.41 14.86 -7.21
CA TYR A 194 8.33 13.77 -7.46
C TYR A 194 8.32 13.42 -8.94
N ALA A 195 9.50 13.46 -9.57
CA ALA A 195 9.68 13.07 -10.96
C ALA A 195 11.17 12.87 -11.26
N ASP A 196 11.47 12.38 -12.47
CA ASP A 196 12.76 12.64 -13.08
C ASP A 196 12.78 14.08 -13.58
N GLN A 197 13.33 14.98 -12.75
CA GLN A 197 13.36 16.41 -13.07
C GLN A 197 14.26 16.76 -14.26
N LYS A 198 15.05 15.82 -14.81
CA LYS A 198 15.77 16.04 -16.07
C LYS A 198 14.83 16.02 -17.28
N GLU A 199 13.76 15.24 -17.18
CA GLU A 199 12.74 15.09 -18.22
C GLU A 199 11.61 16.13 -18.07
N THR A 200 11.59 16.86 -16.95
CA THR A 200 10.55 17.86 -16.68
C THR A 200 10.85 19.16 -17.42
N PRO A 201 9.91 19.70 -18.21
CA PRO A 201 10.12 20.96 -18.92
C PRO A 201 10.49 22.11 -17.99
N VAL A 202 11.52 22.88 -18.35
CA VAL A 202 12.04 24.00 -17.53
C VAL A 202 10.95 25.01 -17.17
N HIS A 203 10.03 25.31 -18.09
CA HIS A 203 8.93 26.24 -17.82
C HIS A 203 7.98 25.73 -16.73
N HIS A 204 7.75 24.42 -16.63
CA HIS A 204 6.99 23.82 -15.52
C HIS A 204 7.75 23.94 -14.19
N LEU A 205 9.06 23.69 -14.19
CA LEU A 205 9.90 23.83 -12.99
C LEU A 205 9.85 25.25 -12.42
N LEU A 206 9.99 26.25 -13.30
CA LEU A 206 9.91 27.66 -12.93
C LEU A 206 8.52 28.05 -12.44
N ALA A 207 7.47 27.68 -13.17
CA ALA A 207 6.09 28.00 -12.85
C ALA A 207 5.66 27.42 -11.49
N LEU A 208 5.89 26.12 -11.26
CA LEU A 208 5.57 25.47 -9.99
C LEU A 208 6.40 26.02 -8.83
N SER A 209 7.71 26.20 -8.99
CA SER A 209 8.57 26.77 -7.93
C SER A 209 8.17 28.20 -7.57
N SER A 210 7.69 29.00 -8.53
CA SER A 210 7.17 30.34 -8.27
C SER A 210 5.93 30.35 -7.38
N SER A 211 5.19 29.23 -7.33
CA SER A 211 4.04 29.03 -6.44
C SER A 211 4.41 28.38 -5.10
N GLY A 212 5.68 28.03 -4.88
CA GLY A 212 6.17 27.40 -3.64
C GLY A 212 6.00 25.89 -3.62
N VAL A 213 5.99 25.24 -4.78
CA VAL A 213 6.05 23.77 -4.89
C VAL A 213 7.52 23.35 -4.85
N ASP A 214 7.84 22.43 -3.93
CA ASP A 214 9.16 21.83 -3.82
C ASP A 214 9.30 20.66 -4.82
N PHE A 215 10.52 20.37 -5.23
CA PHE A 215 10.84 19.32 -6.18
C PHE A 215 11.71 18.24 -5.56
N ALA A 216 11.38 16.99 -5.81
CA ALA A 216 12.19 15.84 -5.49
C ALA A 216 12.59 15.11 -6.78
N HIS A 217 13.84 15.27 -7.21
CA HIS A 217 14.40 14.48 -8.29
C HIS A 217 14.65 13.05 -7.83
N THR A 218 14.01 12.16 -8.56
CA THR A 218 13.98 10.71 -8.34
C THR A 218 14.04 10.01 -9.68
N LEU A 219 14.47 8.74 -9.68
CA LEU A 219 14.41 7.92 -10.88
C LEU A 219 13.07 7.17 -10.92
N PRO A 220 12.51 6.89 -12.12
CA PRO A 220 11.19 6.28 -12.27
C PRO A 220 10.99 4.95 -11.54
N TRP A 221 12.04 4.20 -11.21
CA TRP A 221 11.91 2.92 -10.50
C TRP A 221 12.07 3.02 -8.97
N VAL A 222 12.43 4.17 -8.43
CA VAL A 222 12.57 4.40 -6.97
C VAL A 222 11.72 5.54 -6.43
N HIS A 223 11.10 6.37 -7.28
CA HIS A 223 10.34 7.55 -6.86
C HIS A 223 9.32 7.22 -5.75
N TYR A 224 8.55 6.14 -5.91
CA TYR A 224 7.60 5.68 -4.90
C TYR A 224 8.25 5.42 -3.52
N SER A 225 9.36 4.68 -3.49
CA SER A 225 10.08 4.38 -2.26
C SER A 225 10.59 5.66 -1.59
N ARG A 226 11.00 6.65 -2.40
CA ARG A 226 11.42 7.97 -1.92
C ARG A 226 10.26 8.79 -1.37
N MET A 227 9.09 8.78 -2.03
CA MET A 227 7.87 9.41 -1.51
C MET A 227 7.49 8.86 -0.12
N ILE A 228 7.56 7.54 0.05
CA ILE A 228 7.31 6.90 1.34
C ILE A 228 8.34 7.29 2.38
N THR A 229 9.62 7.27 2.02
CA THR A 229 10.69 7.66 2.95
C THR A 229 10.52 9.11 3.41
N ASP A 230 10.21 10.01 2.49
CA ASP A 230 9.97 11.43 2.81
C ASP A 230 8.74 11.59 3.70
N PHE A 231 7.66 10.88 3.41
CA PHE A 231 6.48 10.85 4.29
C PHE A 231 6.86 10.40 5.71
N GLU A 232 7.62 9.32 5.85
CA GLU A 232 8.05 8.82 7.16
C GLU A 232 8.91 9.84 7.91
N ILE A 233 9.84 10.50 7.23
CA ILE A 233 10.66 11.57 7.81
C ILE A 233 9.75 12.72 8.25
N TRP A 234 8.85 13.17 7.38
CA TRP A 234 7.94 14.27 7.66
C TRP A 234 7.05 14.02 8.88
N THR A 235 6.58 12.77 9.08
CA THR A 235 5.75 12.43 10.25
C THR A 235 6.47 12.56 11.60
N ARG A 236 7.81 12.56 11.62
CA ARG A 236 8.58 12.74 12.87
C ARG A 236 8.47 14.16 13.41
N ASP A 237 8.41 15.13 12.51
CA ASP A 237 8.38 16.55 12.85
C ASP A 237 6.96 17.13 12.88
N ASN A 238 5.96 16.36 12.44
CA ASN A 238 4.58 16.81 12.30
C ASN A 238 3.61 15.79 12.92
N PRO A 239 3.63 15.57 14.25
CA PRO A 239 2.67 14.67 14.91
C PRO A 239 1.23 15.14 14.70
N ALA A 240 0.27 14.23 14.86
CA ALA A 240 -1.15 14.57 14.73
C ALA A 240 -1.60 15.63 15.76
N PRO A 241 -2.55 16.53 15.41
CA PRO A 241 -3.32 16.54 14.17
C PRO A 241 -2.54 17.09 12.97
N ALA A 242 -2.46 16.29 11.91
CA ALA A 242 -1.95 16.69 10.60
C ALA A 242 -2.63 15.85 9.51
N SER A 243 -2.47 16.25 8.25
CA SER A 243 -3.08 15.56 7.12
C SER A 243 -2.07 15.35 6.00
N VAL A 244 -2.26 14.30 5.22
CA VAL A 244 -1.45 13.99 4.04
C VAL A 244 -2.36 13.82 2.83
N MET A 245 -1.95 14.38 1.69
CA MET A 245 -2.53 14.08 0.38
C MET A 245 -1.51 13.35 -0.47
N ILE A 246 -1.95 12.28 -1.13
CA ILE A 246 -1.12 11.55 -2.08
C ILE A 246 -1.77 11.64 -3.45
N ILE A 247 -1.00 12.12 -4.43
CA ILE A 247 -1.43 12.24 -5.82
C ILE A 247 -0.64 11.19 -6.61
N SER A 248 -1.24 10.02 -6.84
CA SER A 248 -0.63 8.88 -7.53
C SER A 248 -1.65 7.78 -7.81
N ASP A 249 -1.59 7.23 -9.02
CA ASP A 249 -2.38 6.07 -9.44
C ASP A 249 -1.85 4.79 -8.81
N GLU A 250 -0.52 4.69 -8.65
CA GLU A 250 0.12 3.51 -8.10
C GLU A 250 -0.22 3.32 -6.61
N VAL A 251 -0.28 4.40 -5.82
CA VAL A 251 -0.71 4.34 -4.41
C VAL A 251 -2.18 3.96 -4.31
N ALA A 252 -3.01 4.49 -5.21
CA ALA A 252 -4.45 4.27 -5.18
C ALA A 252 -4.80 2.82 -5.59
N SER A 253 -4.01 2.18 -6.46
CA SER A 253 -4.29 0.84 -7.00
C SER A 253 -3.48 -0.29 -6.37
N SER A 254 -2.28 -0.03 -5.82
CA SER A 254 -1.36 -1.08 -5.38
C SER A 254 -1.47 -1.41 -3.89
N LYS A 255 -1.95 -2.63 -3.62
CA LYS A 255 -2.05 -3.28 -2.30
C LYS A 255 -0.74 -3.24 -1.49
N SER A 256 0.37 -3.61 -2.12
CA SER A 256 1.67 -3.73 -1.44
C SER A 256 2.29 -2.38 -1.11
N ARG A 257 2.01 -1.38 -1.93
CA ARG A 257 2.57 -0.03 -1.80
C ARG A 257 1.81 0.77 -0.75
N SER A 258 0.48 0.88 -0.89
CA SER A 258 -0.40 1.57 0.06
C SER A 258 -0.26 1.08 1.51
N LYS A 259 0.20 -0.17 1.72
CA LYS A 259 0.42 -0.79 3.03
C LYS A 259 1.24 0.06 4.02
N ILE A 260 2.36 0.64 3.59
CA ILE A 260 3.26 1.38 4.51
C ILE A 260 2.59 2.67 4.98
N ILE A 261 1.95 3.39 4.05
CA ILE A 261 1.18 4.60 4.37
C ILE A 261 0.04 4.24 5.32
N CYS A 262 -0.73 3.19 4.99
CA CYS A 262 -1.85 2.70 5.80
C CYS A 262 -1.46 2.48 7.26
N LEU A 263 -0.35 1.78 7.52
CA LEU A 263 0.14 1.53 8.88
C LEU A 263 0.43 2.82 9.67
N LYS A 264 0.98 3.84 9.01
CA LYS A 264 1.27 5.13 9.65
C LYS A 264 -0.01 5.90 9.93
N LEU A 265 -0.96 5.91 8.98
CA LEU A 265 -2.27 6.52 9.19
C LEU A 265 -3.00 5.89 10.38
N GLN A 266 -3.02 4.56 10.48
CA GLN A 266 -3.60 3.82 11.59
C GLN A 266 -2.95 4.18 12.94
N LYS A 267 -1.63 4.24 12.98
CA LYS A 267 -0.89 4.43 14.23
C LYS A 267 -1.04 5.85 14.80
N PHE A 268 -1.15 6.84 13.92
CA PHE A 268 -1.01 8.25 14.31
C PHE A 268 -2.24 9.11 14.02
N ASN A 269 -3.35 8.54 13.50
CA ASN A 269 -4.60 9.27 13.27
C ASN A 269 -4.46 10.49 12.35
N TYR A 270 -3.65 10.38 11.29
CA TYR A 270 -3.58 11.38 10.25
C TYR A 270 -4.81 11.30 9.35
N ASN A 271 -5.32 12.46 8.90
CA ASN A 271 -6.25 12.47 7.77
C ASN A 271 -5.50 12.19 6.46
N CYS A 272 -6.12 11.40 5.59
CA CYS A 272 -5.57 11.08 4.28
C CYS A 272 -6.49 11.56 3.16
N PHE A 273 -5.90 12.10 2.11
CA PHE A 273 -6.55 12.47 0.87
C PHE A 273 -5.89 11.76 -0.29
N LEU A 274 -6.66 11.45 -1.34
CA LEU A 274 -6.09 10.91 -2.58
C LEU A 274 -6.50 11.74 -3.79
N ALA A 275 -5.58 11.88 -4.72
CA ALA A 275 -5.93 12.18 -6.10
C ALA A 275 -5.23 11.21 -7.05
N TYR A 276 -5.87 10.95 -8.17
CA TYR A 276 -5.42 9.98 -9.16
C TYR A 276 -5.89 10.43 -10.55
N SER A 277 -5.15 10.08 -11.59
CA SER A 277 -5.54 10.34 -12.98
C SER A 277 -6.71 9.45 -13.38
N VAL A 278 -6.70 8.18 -12.92
CA VAL A 278 -7.73 7.20 -13.21
C VAL A 278 -8.24 6.58 -11.92
N ARG A 279 -9.56 6.52 -11.79
CA ARG A 279 -10.19 5.91 -10.62
C ARG A 279 -9.84 4.42 -10.51
N PRO A 280 -9.29 3.96 -9.37
CA PRO A 280 -9.02 2.54 -9.15
C PRO A 280 -10.29 1.69 -9.29
N SER A 281 -10.15 0.53 -9.92
CA SER A 281 -11.23 -0.46 -10.06
C SER A 281 -11.56 -1.17 -8.74
N GLU A 282 -10.58 -1.28 -7.85
CA GLU A 282 -10.74 -1.80 -6.48
C GLU A 282 -10.67 -0.66 -5.46
N THR A 283 -11.30 -0.83 -4.30
CA THR A 283 -11.13 0.12 -3.20
C THR A 283 -9.68 0.11 -2.71
N PRO A 284 -9.00 1.26 -2.63
CA PRO A 284 -7.70 1.40 -1.99
C PRO A 284 -7.76 0.96 -0.54
N LEU A 285 -6.63 0.49 -0.04
CA LEU A 285 -6.45 0.20 1.38
C LEU A 285 -6.58 1.45 2.25
N LEU A 286 -6.24 2.63 1.70
CA LEU A 286 -6.25 3.88 2.42
C LEU A 286 -7.67 4.38 2.64
N VAL A 287 -7.96 4.76 3.88
CA VAL A 287 -9.19 5.48 4.18
C VAL A 287 -8.96 6.96 3.95
N THR A 288 -9.67 7.46 2.96
CA THR A 288 -9.66 8.86 2.58
C THR A 288 -10.75 9.66 3.28
N SER A 289 -10.42 10.91 3.58
CA SER A 289 -11.36 11.96 3.97
C SER A 289 -12.01 12.59 2.74
N ALA A 290 -11.28 12.68 1.64
CA ALA A 290 -11.77 13.10 0.33
C ALA A 290 -10.88 12.59 -0.80
N GLU A 291 -11.45 12.53 -2.00
CA GLU A 291 -10.82 12.04 -3.22
C GLU A 291 -11.14 12.94 -4.40
N TRP A 292 -10.19 13.02 -5.35
CA TRP A 292 -10.37 13.74 -6.59
C TRP A 292 -9.79 12.98 -7.79
N LEU A 293 -10.47 13.08 -8.93
CA LEU A 293 -9.78 12.89 -10.21
C LEU A 293 -8.86 14.09 -10.43
N TRP A 294 -7.63 13.84 -10.88
CA TRP A 294 -6.61 14.87 -11.08
C TRP A 294 -7.09 16.00 -11.99
N GLU A 295 -7.70 15.67 -13.13
CA GLU A 295 -8.28 16.66 -14.05
C GLU A 295 -9.36 17.51 -13.37
N SER A 296 -10.24 16.87 -12.60
CA SER A 296 -11.31 17.57 -11.87
C SER A 296 -10.75 18.47 -10.77
N LEU A 297 -9.65 18.06 -10.12
CA LEU A 297 -8.97 18.85 -9.10
C LEU A 297 -8.42 20.16 -9.68
N LEU A 298 -7.86 20.11 -10.89
CA LEU A 298 -7.32 21.28 -11.60
C LEU A 298 -8.42 22.15 -12.23
N ALA A 299 -9.52 21.54 -12.70
CA ALA A 299 -10.65 22.24 -13.32
C ALA A 299 -11.43 23.14 -12.35
N VAL A 300 -11.33 22.92 -11.02
CA VAL A 300 -11.92 23.82 -10.01
C VAL A 300 -11.49 25.28 -10.21
N SER A 301 -10.31 25.52 -10.83
CA SER A 301 -9.82 26.85 -11.16
C SER A 301 -10.52 27.51 -12.37
N GLU A 302 -11.00 26.75 -13.34
CA GLU A 302 -11.54 27.27 -14.61
C GLU A 302 -12.98 27.76 -14.51
N ILE A 303 -13.81 27.12 -13.69
CA ILE A 303 -15.26 27.41 -13.57
C ILE A 303 -15.51 28.86 -13.11
N ARG A 304 -14.58 29.49 -12.37
CA ARG A 304 -14.68 30.90 -11.97
C ARG A 304 -13.93 31.88 -12.87
N ARG A 305 -13.04 31.44 -13.78
CA ARG A 305 -12.36 32.34 -14.73
C ARG A 305 -13.32 32.92 -15.77
N HIS A 306 -14.34 32.16 -16.19
CA HIS A 306 -15.39 32.68 -17.07
C HIS A 306 -16.15 33.86 -16.45
N ILE A 307 -16.07 34.08 -15.13
CA ILE A 307 -16.71 35.19 -14.42
C ILE A 307 -15.73 36.36 -14.14
N LEU A 308 -14.40 36.15 -14.23
CA LEU A 308 -13.40 37.13 -13.77
C LEU A 308 -12.25 37.40 -14.77
N HIS A 309 -12.42 37.12 -16.06
CA HIS A 309 -11.35 37.31 -17.03
C HIS A 309 -11.15 38.80 -17.41
N LYS A 310 -10.36 39.52 -16.61
CA LYS A 310 -9.59 40.71 -17.01
C LYS A 310 -8.48 40.97 -15.98
N CYS A 311 -7.33 40.32 -16.14
CA CYS A 311 -6.07 40.84 -15.61
C CYS A 311 -4.90 40.36 -16.46
N SER A 312 -4.12 41.34 -16.92
CA SER A 312 -3.05 41.26 -17.91
C SER A 312 -1.87 40.40 -17.50
N GLU A 313 -1.28 39.76 -18.50
CA GLU A 313 0.05 39.17 -18.46
C GLU A 313 1.09 40.24 -18.08
N SER A 314 1.72 40.05 -16.91
CA SER A 314 3.00 40.66 -16.61
C SER A 314 3.90 39.53 -16.18
N GLU A 315 4.74 39.04 -17.11
CA GLU A 315 5.89 38.18 -16.82
C GLU A 315 6.89 38.99 -15.98
N ARG A 316 6.66 39.04 -14.67
CA ARG A 316 7.74 39.34 -13.73
C ARG A 316 8.42 38.02 -13.42
N VAL A 317 9.74 37.99 -13.55
CA VAL A 317 10.59 36.88 -13.09
C VAL A 317 10.36 36.73 -11.58
N VAL A 318 9.45 35.84 -11.19
CA VAL A 318 9.18 35.53 -9.79
C VAL A 318 10.34 34.69 -9.28
N ALA A 319 10.99 35.15 -8.21
CA ALA A 319 12.07 34.39 -7.58
C ALA A 319 11.58 32.99 -7.20
N SER A 320 12.40 31.97 -7.46
CA SER A 320 12.15 30.60 -7.04
C SER A 320 11.90 30.54 -5.54
N THR A 321 10.68 30.17 -5.13
CA THR A 321 10.34 30.00 -3.70
C THR A 321 10.37 28.55 -3.25
N GLY A 322 10.23 27.61 -4.19
CA GLY A 322 10.37 26.18 -3.94
C GLY A 322 11.81 25.72 -3.88
N MET A 323 12.05 24.64 -3.14
CA MET A 323 13.33 23.96 -3.00
C MET A 323 13.47 22.83 -4.02
N PHE A 324 14.67 22.62 -4.55
CA PHE A 324 14.97 21.52 -5.47
C PHE A 324 15.88 20.49 -4.78
N CYS A 325 15.33 19.33 -4.46
CA CYS A 325 16.00 18.25 -3.75
C CYS A 325 16.36 17.11 -4.72
N CYS A 326 17.61 16.66 -4.70
CA CYS A 326 18.03 15.44 -5.38
C CYS A 326 18.01 14.27 -4.39
N LYS A 327 17.09 13.31 -4.55
CA LYS A 327 16.94 12.16 -3.64
C LYS A 327 17.94 11.03 -3.92
N LEU A 328 18.74 11.16 -4.97
CA LEU A 328 19.84 10.24 -5.27
C LEU A 328 21.09 10.63 -4.48
N CYS A 329 21.39 11.93 -4.47
CA CYS A 329 22.60 12.48 -3.86
C CYS A 329 22.35 13.12 -2.48
N PHE A 330 21.10 13.20 -2.03
CA PHE A 330 20.68 13.90 -0.80
C PHE A 330 21.17 15.36 -0.78
N CYS A 331 20.89 16.09 -1.85
CA CYS A 331 21.35 17.46 -2.05
C CYS A 331 20.16 18.41 -2.22
N ASP A 332 20.14 19.49 -1.46
CA ASP A 332 19.09 20.52 -1.50
C ASP A 332 19.63 21.79 -2.17
N CYS A 333 18.92 22.27 -3.20
CA CYS A 333 19.26 23.43 -4.00
C CYS A 333 18.15 24.48 -3.89
N LYS A 334 18.53 25.73 -3.60
CA LYS A 334 17.58 26.85 -3.46
C LYS A 334 17.24 27.53 -4.80
N SER A 335 17.96 27.20 -5.86
CA SER A 335 17.73 27.75 -7.20
C SER A 335 17.80 26.67 -8.26
N LEU A 336 17.07 26.89 -9.36
CA LEU A 336 17.05 25.99 -10.49
C LEU A 336 18.43 25.88 -11.15
N ASP A 337 19.20 26.96 -11.21
CA ASP A 337 20.55 26.95 -11.79
C ASP A 337 21.52 26.07 -10.99
N ALA A 338 21.52 26.20 -9.66
CA ALA A 338 22.33 25.37 -8.79
C ALA A 338 21.95 23.89 -8.93
N PHE A 339 20.64 23.62 -9.04
CA PHE A 339 20.11 22.29 -9.24
C PHE A 339 20.51 21.69 -10.60
N ASN A 340 20.35 22.43 -11.70
CA ASN A 340 20.76 22.00 -13.03
C ASN A 340 22.26 21.73 -13.11
N LYS A 341 23.07 22.58 -12.46
CA LYS A 341 24.52 22.36 -12.31
C LYS A 341 24.82 21.09 -11.53
N HIS A 342 24.06 20.79 -10.47
CA HIS A 342 24.17 19.54 -9.73
C HIS A 342 23.80 18.32 -10.60
N LEU A 343 22.66 18.33 -11.28
CA LEU A 343 22.20 17.23 -12.13
C LEU A 343 23.15 16.96 -13.30
N SER A 344 23.86 17.98 -13.78
CA SER A 344 24.87 17.88 -14.84
C SER A 344 26.25 17.45 -14.33
N CYS A 345 26.45 17.32 -13.01
CA CYS A 345 27.78 17.04 -12.47
C CYS A 345 28.14 15.54 -12.59
N LYS A 346 29.43 15.26 -12.80
CA LYS A 346 29.95 13.89 -12.93
C LYS A 346 29.65 13.00 -11.71
N LEU A 347 29.54 13.58 -10.51
CA LEU A 347 29.20 12.83 -9.30
C LEU A 347 27.76 12.32 -9.34
N HIS A 348 26.84 13.18 -9.77
CA HIS A 348 25.43 12.82 -9.93
C HIS A 348 25.26 11.72 -10.99
N THR A 349 25.88 11.86 -12.17
CA THR A 349 25.86 10.83 -13.22
C THR A 349 26.39 9.47 -12.72
N LYS A 350 27.47 9.47 -11.92
CA LYS A 350 27.99 8.24 -11.30
C LYS A 350 26.99 7.62 -10.34
N GLU A 351 26.29 8.43 -9.55
CA GLU A 351 25.31 7.94 -8.59
C GLU A 351 24.06 7.36 -9.29
N GLU A 352 23.58 8.00 -10.36
CA GLU A 352 22.54 7.44 -11.21
C GLU A 352 22.91 6.06 -11.77
N HIS A 353 24.12 5.92 -12.30
CA HIS A 353 24.62 4.62 -12.80
C HIS A 353 24.70 3.57 -11.68
N ARG A 354 25.11 3.95 -10.46
CA ARG A 354 25.09 3.04 -9.30
C ARG A 354 23.67 2.58 -8.98
N MET A 355 22.71 3.51 -8.92
CA MET A 355 21.30 3.21 -8.64
C MET A 355 20.67 2.31 -9.71
N LEU A 356 20.99 2.55 -10.98
CA LEU A 356 20.62 1.69 -12.11
C LEU A 356 21.16 0.27 -11.93
N SER A 357 22.46 0.14 -11.63
CA SER A 357 23.10 -1.18 -11.46
C SER A 357 22.49 -1.97 -10.30
N HIS A 358 22.18 -1.30 -9.18
CA HIS A 358 21.57 -1.91 -8.02
C HIS A 358 20.16 -2.43 -8.34
N THR A 359 19.38 -1.66 -9.09
CA THR A 359 18.04 -2.03 -9.54
C THR A 359 18.06 -3.23 -10.48
N GLN A 360 18.98 -3.25 -11.44
CA GLN A 360 19.15 -4.39 -12.35
C GLN A 360 19.57 -5.65 -11.60
N SER A 361 20.49 -5.52 -10.63
CA SER A 361 20.91 -6.61 -9.75
C SER A 361 19.73 -7.15 -8.93
N PHE A 362 18.98 -6.27 -8.25
CA PHE A 362 17.80 -6.64 -7.48
C PHE A 362 16.76 -7.39 -8.34
N ARG A 363 16.48 -6.92 -9.56
CA ARG A 363 15.58 -7.63 -10.49
C ARG A 363 16.10 -9.02 -10.85
N ARG A 364 17.41 -9.18 -11.07
CA ARG A 364 18.04 -10.50 -11.32
C ARG A 364 17.91 -11.41 -10.10
N SER A 365 18.20 -10.92 -8.90
CA SER A 365 18.07 -11.67 -7.64
C SER A 365 16.62 -12.08 -7.37
N LEU A 366 15.65 -11.18 -7.58
CA LEU A 366 14.23 -11.49 -7.41
C LEU A 366 13.76 -12.57 -8.40
N ARG A 367 14.24 -12.53 -9.65
CA ARG A 367 13.99 -13.58 -10.64
C ARG A 367 14.57 -14.92 -10.20
N GLN A 368 15.82 -14.94 -9.73
CA GLN A 368 16.46 -16.15 -9.20
C GLN A 368 15.70 -16.71 -7.99
N PHE A 369 15.28 -15.85 -7.07
CA PHE A 369 14.45 -16.25 -5.92
C PHE A 369 13.11 -16.86 -6.35
N LYS A 370 12.42 -16.26 -7.32
CA LYS A 370 11.18 -16.82 -7.88
C LYS A 370 11.41 -18.19 -8.56
N ILE A 371 12.52 -18.35 -9.26
CA ILE A 371 12.92 -19.63 -9.89
C ILE A 371 13.21 -20.69 -8.82
N SER A 372 13.96 -20.35 -7.76
CA SER A 372 14.21 -21.24 -6.63
C SER A 372 12.90 -21.70 -6.00
N LYS A 373 12.01 -20.75 -5.66
CA LYS A 373 10.70 -21.04 -5.06
C LYS A 373 9.81 -21.89 -5.97
N TYR A 374 9.93 -21.75 -7.29
CA TYR A 374 9.26 -22.64 -8.24
C TYR A 374 9.83 -24.06 -8.09
N HIS A 375 11.14 -24.25 -8.17
CA HIS A 375 11.78 -25.56 -8.00
C HIS A 375 11.49 -26.22 -6.65
N ASP A 376 11.41 -25.43 -5.57
CA ASP A 376 11.01 -25.90 -4.23
C ASP A 376 9.54 -26.36 -4.19
N ARG A 377 8.66 -25.74 -4.99
CA ARG A 377 7.22 -26.07 -5.05
C ARG A 377 6.88 -27.25 -5.94
N VAL A 378 7.53 -27.38 -7.11
CA VAL A 378 7.25 -28.49 -8.04
C VAL A 378 8.10 -29.74 -7.77
N GLY A 379 9.04 -29.67 -6.83
CA GLY A 379 10.11 -30.67 -6.71
C GLY A 379 11.06 -30.57 -7.90
N CYS A 380 12.35 -30.82 -7.70
CA CYS A 380 13.32 -30.79 -8.79
C CYS A 380 12.85 -31.65 -9.97
N PRO A 381 12.92 -31.16 -11.23
CA PRO A 381 12.65 -32.01 -12.38
C PRO A 381 13.62 -33.21 -12.35
N PRO A 382 13.17 -34.43 -12.72
CA PRO A 382 14.01 -35.60 -12.67
C PRO A 382 15.24 -35.35 -13.54
N LYS A 383 16.43 -35.51 -12.94
CA LYS A 383 17.71 -35.41 -13.65
C LYS A 383 17.60 -36.23 -14.94
N THR A 384 17.58 -35.56 -16.09
CA THR A 384 17.65 -36.26 -17.37
C THR A 384 18.96 -37.04 -17.35
N LYS A 385 18.86 -38.36 -17.24
CA LYS A 385 19.97 -39.30 -17.39
C LYS A 385 20.66 -38.94 -18.71
N ARG A 386 21.84 -38.33 -18.66
CA ARG A 386 22.77 -38.36 -19.79
C ARG A 386 23.05 -39.84 -20.05
N MET A 387 22.44 -40.38 -21.10
CA MET A 387 22.72 -41.75 -21.52
C MET A 387 24.19 -41.83 -21.92
N ARG A 388 24.98 -42.54 -21.11
CA ARG A 388 26.22 -43.16 -21.57
C ARG A 388 25.82 -44.12 -22.71
N LYS A 389 26.16 -43.77 -23.94
CA LYS A 389 26.38 -44.73 -25.02
C LYS A 389 27.71 -44.41 -25.68
N ALA A 390 28.74 -45.14 -25.26
CA ALA A 390 29.88 -45.40 -26.11
C ALA A 390 29.63 -46.74 -26.82
N PRO A 391 30.06 -46.87 -28.07
CA PRO A 391 30.65 -48.12 -28.53
C PRO A 391 32.13 -47.91 -28.81
N ARG A 392 32.95 -48.81 -28.25
CA ARG A 392 34.36 -49.00 -28.61
C ARG A 392 34.45 -49.56 -30.04
N LYS A 393 35.33 -48.97 -30.84
CA LYS A 393 36.16 -49.52 -31.95
C LYS A 393 36.79 -48.28 -32.59
N GLY A 394 38.09 -48.02 -32.63
CA GLY A 394 39.28 -48.79 -32.38
C GLY A 394 40.31 -48.27 -33.38
N PHE A 395 41.24 -47.43 -32.95
CA PHE A 395 42.50 -47.20 -33.66
C PHE A 395 43.57 -46.82 -32.63
N LEU A 396 44.60 -47.67 -32.57
CA LEU A 396 45.77 -47.60 -31.71
C LEU A 396 46.65 -46.37 -32.04
N PRO A 397 47.43 -45.85 -31.07
CA PRO A 397 48.41 -44.80 -31.30
C PRO A 397 49.65 -45.37 -31.99
N ARG A 398 50.18 -44.68 -33.02
CA ARG A 398 51.53 -44.93 -33.53
C ARG A 398 52.56 -44.05 -32.81
N PRO A 399 53.79 -44.53 -32.56
CA PRO A 399 54.75 -43.88 -31.69
C PRO A 399 55.70 -42.92 -32.42
N LEU A 400 56.25 -42.01 -31.60
CA LEU A 400 57.41 -41.12 -31.75
C LEU A 400 58.34 -41.32 -32.97
N ARG A 401 58.66 -40.20 -33.65
CA ARG A 401 60.00 -39.96 -34.20
C ARG A 401 60.52 -38.60 -33.74
N PHE A 402 61.69 -38.65 -33.13
CA PHE A 402 62.55 -37.51 -32.81
C PHE A 402 63.47 -37.18 -34.01
N THR A 403 63.93 -35.92 -34.02
CA THR A 403 65.12 -35.32 -34.71
C THR A 403 65.08 -35.25 -36.25
N ARG A 404 65.70 -34.27 -36.94
CA ARG A 404 66.62 -33.15 -36.64
C ARG A 404 66.67 -32.26 -37.90
N GLY A 405 67.02 -30.99 -37.78
CA GLY A 405 67.37 -30.11 -38.90
C GLY A 405 67.06 -28.66 -38.60
#